data_AF-A0A3S0F731-F1
#
_entry.id   AF-A0A3S0F731-F1
#
_cell.length_a   1.000
_cell.length_b   1.000
_cell.length_c   1.000
_cell.angle_alpha   90.00
_cell.angle_beta   90.00
_cell.angle_gamma   90.00
#
_symmetry.space_group_name_H-M   'P 1'
#
loop_
_entity.id
_entity.type
_entity.pdbx_description
1 polymer ?
#
loop_
_entity_poly.entity_id
_entity_poly.type
_entity_poly.pdbx_seq_one_letter_code
_entity_poly.pdbx_strand_id
1 'polypeptide(L)'
;MNDGAETLARIELEAQEGDVNAQLDAAIAYMSDNNPASAARAIYWIRKVFLTNSDRTTPTLIVPANKTSLEVRGKTIALAKSGEPLVDMLIRTSKCQTCGDTTTDKTLIGLEGVKFYRTVWDFIAWALLSSSSVQASDQKCDLCGAPLEMLFVDYHHFVKESGEDLIVRSLTFGFDPNKRYALLWFDGKDYRVVSQEDIRDEDKVDADYFIRSIIGYTAASNFEDAEAAAKLALQQFHGEPKLLSVVTGLLAGNKADICEAIINGHLDHRPGDPAGLLCKAELLLHKYRVGSPSATELVKEADQLVNRALSTSGRKDWREAELMRCDIARLSGDKGADKVESLYEDVVSKFPNFAAARFGAGLFYLEHDPEKAITQFSAGEELSPNDPMFALGQAQAYLKLQKVEGAQASIDRAKKLSPAHPMLALLQEELAKSSGSS
;
A
#
# COMPACT_ATOMS: atom_id res chain seq x y z
N MET A 1 29.80 16.81 27.55
CA MET A 1 30.15 17.45 26.25
C MET A 1 31.34 16.77 25.55
N ASN A 2 31.67 15.49 25.82
CA ASN A 2 32.73 14.75 25.11
C ASN A 2 32.30 13.40 24.49
N ASP A 3 31.09 12.89 24.76
CA ASP A 3 30.61 11.59 24.22
C ASP A 3 30.39 11.58 22.70
N GLY A 4 30.00 12.72 22.13
CA GLY A 4 29.66 12.80 20.70
C GLY A 4 30.88 12.69 19.77
N ALA A 5 32.05 13.13 20.22
CA ALA A 5 33.27 13.11 19.42
C ALA A 5 33.92 11.71 19.37
N GLU A 6 33.89 10.97 20.48
CA GLU A 6 34.37 9.58 20.55
C GLU A 6 33.47 8.62 19.78
N THR A 7 32.15 8.82 19.85
CA THR A 7 31.19 8.05 19.06
C THR A 7 31.38 8.28 17.56
N LEU A 8 31.66 9.53 17.14
CA LEU A 8 31.99 9.88 15.76
C LEU A 8 33.30 9.24 15.28
N ALA A 9 34.34 9.24 16.11
CA ALA A 9 35.61 8.62 15.75
C ALA A 9 35.50 7.10 15.59
N ARG A 10 34.62 6.44 16.36
CA ARG A 10 34.33 5.01 16.24
C ARG A 10 33.54 4.69 14.96
N ILE A 11 32.53 5.51 14.64
CA ILE A 11 31.74 5.39 13.41
C ILE A 11 32.61 5.66 12.17
N GLU A 12 33.53 6.63 12.23
CA GLU A 12 34.47 6.93 11.13
C GLU A 12 35.48 5.80 10.87
N LEU A 13 35.84 5.03 11.90
CA LEU A 13 36.72 3.86 11.80
C LEU A 13 35.99 2.64 11.22
N GLU A 14 34.74 2.40 11.65
CA GLU A 14 33.90 1.30 11.13
C GLU A 14 33.43 1.56 9.68
N ALA A 15 33.32 2.83 9.27
CA ALA A 15 32.88 3.23 7.93
C ALA A 15 33.94 3.11 6.82
N GLN A 16 35.22 2.90 7.16
CA GLN A 16 36.30 2.74 6.17
C GLN A 16 36.29 1.37 5.46
N GLU A 17 35.46 0.42 5.92
CA GLU A 17 35.37 -0.93 5.37
C GLU A 17 33.97 -1.25 4.79
N GLY A 18 33.61 -0.60 3.67
CA GLY A 18 32.97 -1.32 2.56
C GLY A 18 31.47 -1.63 2.50
N ASP A 19 30.58 -1.06 3.32
CA ASP A 19 29.11 -1.26 3.16
C ASP A 19 28.29 0.06 3.22
N VAL A 20 27.69 0.42 2.08
CA VAL A 20 26.85 1.63 1.92
C VAL A 20 25.61 1.59 2.79
N ASN A 21 25.05 0.41 3.08
CA ASN A 21 23.87 0.28 3.92
C ASN A 21 24.22 0.50 5.40
N ALA A 22 25.35 -0.04 5.87
CA ALA A 22 25.87 0.23 7.21
C ALA A 22 26.19 1.72 7.42
N GLN A 23 26.71 2.39 6.39
CA GLN A 23 26.97 3.83 6.40
C GLN A 23 25.68 4.68 6.47
N LEU A 24 24.62 4.24 5.81
CA LEU A 24 23.30 4.89 5.87
C LEU A 24 22.64 4.68 7.24
N ASP A 25 22.73 3.48 7.80
CA ASP A 25 22.23 3.15 9.14
C ASP A 25 22.91 3.97 10.25
N ALA A 26 24.24 4.17 10.17
CA ALA A 26 24.98 4.99 11.13
C ALA A 26 24.60 6.47 11.05
N ALA A 27 24.34 6.97 9.84
CA ALA A 27 23.89 8.34 9.64
C ALA A 27 22.44 8.54 10.15
N ILE A 28 21.55 7.57 9.91
CA ILE A 28 20.17 7.55 10.44
C ILE A 28 20.15 7.49 11.98
N ALA A 29 20.99 6.64 12.58
CA ALA A 29 21.14 6.58 14.03
C ALA A 29 21.57 7.93 14.63
N TYR A 30 22.47 8.65 13.95
CA TYR A 30 22.91 9.99 14.37
C TYR A 30 21.85 11.09 14.18
N MET A 31 20.93 10.94 13.22
CA MET A 31 19.79 11.85 13.03
C MET A 31 18.70 11.68 14.10
N SER A 32 18.59 10.48 14.68
CA SER A 32 17.55 10.11 15.66
C SER A 32 17.75 10.73 17.06
N ASP A 33 18.88 11.40 17.31
CA ASP A 33 19.21 12.07 18.57
C ASP A 33 18.51 13.44 18.78
N ASN A 34 17.45 13.74 18.02
CA ASN A 34 16.65 14.99 18.12
C ASN A 34 17.44 16.30 18.03
N ASN A 35 18.62 16.29 17.39
CA ASN A 35 19.47 17.47 17.26
C ASN A 35 19.55 17.93 15.78
N PRO A 36 19.02 19.13 15.44
CA PRO A 36 19.05 19.68 14.08
C PRO A 36 20.46 19.81 13.47
N ALA A 37 21.49 20.00 14.32
CA ALA A 37 22.88 20.06 13.87
C ALA A 37 23.44 18.68 13.49
N SER A 38 22.89 17.61 14.06
CA SER A 38 23.26 16.23 13.75
C SER A 38 22.72 15.80 12.38
N ALA A 39 21.49 16.21 12.05
CA ALA A 39 20.88 16.00 10.72
C ALA A 39 21.69 16.66 9.59
N ALA A 40 22.13 17.90 9.77
CA ALA A 40 22.96 18.60 8.77
C ALA A 40 24.28 17.88 8.47
N ARG A 41 24.91 17.28 9.49
CA ARG A 41 26.20 16.58 9.37
C ARG A 41 26.04 15.16 8.83
N ALA A 42 24.97 14.45 9.20
CA ALA A 42 24.61 13.17 8.59
C ALA A 42 24.36 13.33 7.08
N ILE A 43 23.61 14.36 6.69
CA ILE A 43 23.31 14.65 5.28
C ILE A 43 24.58 15.02 4.49
N TYR A 44 25.51 15.79 5.08
CA TYR A 44 26.82 16.06 4.47
C TYR A 44 27.61 14.77 4.20
N TRP A 45 27.60 13.83 5.15
CA TRP A 45 28.29 12.55 5.04
C TRP A 45 27.63 11.60 4.03
N ILE A 46 26.30 11.47 4.04
CA ILE A 46 25.56 10.65 3.07
C ILE A 46 25.76 11.18 1.65
N ARG A 47 25.80 12.50 1.45
CA ARG A 47 26.09 13.13 0.16
C ARG A 47 27.46 12.74 -0.39
N LYS A 48 28.47 12.55 0.47
CA LYS A 48 29.82 12.13 0.10
C LYS A 48 29.86 10.66 -0.36
N VAL A 49 29.08 9.79 0.27
CA VAL A 49 28.98 8.35 -0.04
C VAL A 49 28.15 8.09 -1.31
N PHE A 50 27.04 8.80 -1.49
CA PHE A 50 26.11 8.56 -2.60
C PHE A 50 26.65 9.05 -3.95
N LEU A 51 27.34 10.19 -3.97
CA LEU A 51 27.92 10.77 -5.19
C LEU A 51 29.11 9.97 -5.73
N THR A 52 29.72 9.09 -4.93
CA THR A 52 30.86 8.27 -5.34
C THR A 52 30.47 6.91 -5.94
N ASN A 53 29.23 6.44 -5.72
CA ASN A 53 28.83 5.04 -6.03
C ASN A 53 27.63 4.88 -6.98
N SER A 54 26.99 5.95 -7.47
CA SER A 54 25.85 5.83 -8.38
C SER A 54 26.31 5.62 -9.85
N ASP A 55 26.39 4.37 -10.30
CA ASP A 55 26.44 4.06 -11.72
C ASP A 55 25.09 4.44 -12.36
N ARG A 56 25.11 5.32 -13.36
CA ARG A 56 23.95 6.06 -13.88
C ARG A 56 23.15 5.26 -14.92
N THR A 57 22.44 4.21 -14.53
CA THR A 57 21.59 3.42 -15.44
C THR A 57 20.09 3.49 -15.13
N THR A 58 19.63 4.48 -14.36
CA THR A 58 18.20 4.62 -14.07
C THR A 58 17.40 5.13 -15.28
N PRO A 59 16.29 4.47 -15.65
CA PRO A 59 15.51 4.85 -16.82
C PRO A 59 14.93 6.25 -16.65
N THR A 60 15.24 7.14 -17.60
CA THR A 60 14.74 8.52 -17.61
C THR A 60 13.53 8.62 -18.52
N LEU A 61 12.35 8.86 -17.96
CA LEU A 61 11.15 9.23 -18.72
C LEU A 61 11.14 10.75 -18.98
N ILE A 62 11.10 11.15 -20.25
CA ILE A 62 11.00 12.56 -20.66
C ILE A 62 9.52 12.88 -20.95
N VAL A 63 8.98 13.93 -20.34
CA VAL A 63 7.57 14.35 -20.54
C VAL A 63 7.50 15.74 -21.19
N PRO A 64 6.55 16.00 -22.11
CA PRO A 64 6.30 17.32 -22.68
C PRO A 64 6.11 18.47 -21.66
N ALA A 65 6.61 19.65 -22.05
CA ALA A 65 6.75 20.86 -21.23
C ALA A 65 5.44 21.47 -20.67
N ASN A 66 4.27 21.06 -21.19
CA ASN A 66 2.97 21.65 -20.87
C ASN A 66 2.16 20.91 -19.80
N LYS A 67 2.74 19.90 -19.14
CA LYS A 67 2.06 19.11 -18.10
C LYS A 67 2.58 19.44 -16.71
N THR A 68 1.73 19.49 -15.70
CA THR A 68 2.10 19.63 -14.27
C THR A 68 2.79 18.37 -13.74
N SER A 69 3.61 18.47 -12.67
CA SER A 69 4.20 17.30 -11.96
C SER A 69 3.17 16.21 -11.70
N LEU A 70 1.96 16.64 -11.35
CA LEU A 70 0.80 15.81 -11.02
C LEU A 70 0.21 15.07 -12.23
N GLU A 71 0.11 15.70 -13.40
CA GLU A 71 -0.33 15.03 -14.63
C GLU A 71 0.63 13.93 -15.10
N VAL A 72 1.91 14.04 -14.73
CA VAL A 72 2.91 13.01 -15.05
C VAL A 72 2.78 11.82 -14.16
N ARG A 73 2.57 12.06 -12.86
CA ARG A 73 2.27 10.99 -11.93
C ARG A 73 1.01 10.22 -12.34
N GLY A 74 -0.04 10.90 -12.80
CA GLY A 74 -1.24 10.24 -13.33
C GLY A 74 -0.95 9.25 -14.46
N LYS A 75 0.00 9.55 -15.36
CA LYS A 75 0.45 8.62 -16.40
C LYS A 75 1.25 7.45 -15.84
N THR A 76 2.15 7.69 -14.89
CA THR A 76 2.91 6.61 -14.23
C THR A 76 1.99 5.66 -13.47
N ILE A 77 0.94 6.17 -12.81
CA ILE A 77 -0.10 5.36 -12.16
C ILE A 77 -0.84 4.51 -13.19
N ALA A 78 -1.18 5.07 -14.36
CA ALA A 78 -1.82 4.31 -15.43
C ALA A 78 -0.91 3.19 -15.98
N LEU A 79 0.40 3.44 -16.10
CA LEU A 79 1.39 2.42 -16.49
C LEU A 79 1.55 1.33 -15.42
N ALA A 80 1.52 1.69 -14.15
CA ALA A 80 1.54 0.71 -13.07
C ALA A 80 0.31 -0.18 -13.03
N LYS A 81 -0.87 0.36 -13.35
CA LYS A 81 -2.09 -0.43 -13.54
C LYS A 81 -1.98 -1.44 -14.69
N SER A 82 -1.03 -1.26 -15.61
CA SER A 82 -0.71 -2.22 -16.67
C SER A 82 0.41 -3.20 -16.32
N GLY A 83 0.91 -3.21 -15.08
CA GLY A 83 1.87 -4.20 -14.60
C GLY A 83 3.33 -3.72 -14.54
N GLU A 84 3.61 -2.45 -14.84
CA GLU A 84 4.94 -1.87 -14.66
C GLU A 84 5.26 -1.63 -13.16
N PRO A 85 6.51 -1.84 -12.71
CA PRO A 85 6.91 -1.57 -11.34
C PRO A 85 6.85 -0.07 -11.04
N LEU A 86 6.32 0.26 -9.87
CA LEU A 86 6.23 1.65 -9.42
C LEU A 86 7.55 2.11 -8.82
N VAL A 87 7.87 3.37 -9.08
CA VAL A 87 9.08 4.03 -8.58
C VAL A 87 8.71 5.30 -7.81
N ASP A 88 9.50 5.61 -6.80
CA ASP A 88 9.54 6.97 -6.26
C ASP A 88 10.10 7.91 -7.33
N MET A 89 9.58 9.13 -7.38
CA MET A 89 9.89 10.07 -8.46
C MET A 89 10.48 11.36 -7.92
N LEU A 90 11.58 11.81 -8.53
CA LEU A 90 12.04 13.18 -8.42
C LEU A 90 11.46 14.00 -9.58
N ILE A 91 10.83 15.12 -9.26
CA ILE A 91 10.26 16.04 -10.25
C ILE A 91 10.84 17.42 -10.07
N ARG A 92 11.62 17.86 -11.05
CA ARG A 92 12.18 19.22 -11.11
C ARG A 92 11.19 20.20 -11.73
N THR A 93 10.99 21.35 -11.07
CA THR A 93 10.22 22.48 -11.61
C THR A 93 11.11 23.68 -11.81
N SER A 94 11.02 24.31 -12.98
CA SER A 94 11.84 25.47 -13.36
C SER A 94 10.98 26.62 -13.90
N LYS A 95 11.56 27.82 -13.94
CA LYS A 95 10.97 29.03 -14.49
C LYS A 95 11.93 29.72 -15.42
N CYS A 96 11.44 30.20 -16.56
CA CYS A 96 12.18 31.05 -17.45
C CYS A 96 12.41 32.42 -16.81
N GLN A 97 13.67 32.87 -16.75
CA GLN A 97 14.02 34.18 -16.18
C GLN A 97 13.49 35.37 -16.98
N THR A 98 13.28 35.21 -18.29
CA THR A 98 12.85 36.30 -19.17
C THR A 98 11.33 36.43 -19.29
N CYS A 99 10.63 35.38 -19.76
CA CYS A 99 9.17 35.46 -19.97
C CYS A 99 8.34 35.00 -18.76
N GLY A 100 9.00 34.48 -17.71
CA GLY A 100 8.33 33.98 -16.52
C GLY A 100 7.60 32.65 -16.70
N ASP A 101 7.68 32.02 -17.88
CA ASP A 101 7.07 30.73 -18.17
C ASP A 101 7.62 29.65 -17.24
N THR A 102 6.75 28.95 -16.54
CA THR A 102 7.12 27.85 -15.67
C THR A 102 7.12 26.55 -16.46
N THR A 103 8.21 26.28 -17.17
CA THR A 103 8.41 24.97 -17.81
C THR A 103 8.80 23.94 -16.76
N THR A 104 8.02 22.87 -16.67
CA THR A 104 8.39 21.75 -15.81
C THR A 104 9.30 20.81 -16.60
N ASP A 105 10.61 21.02 -16.55
CA ASP A 105 11.58 20.09 -17.10
C ASP A 105 11.81 18.94 -16.11
N LYS A 106 11.01 17.88 -16.28
CA LYS A 106 10.93 16.73 -15.38
C LYS A 106 11.93 15.68 -15.82
N THR A 107 13.16 15.80 -15.35
CA THR A 107 14.05 14.63 -15.33
C THR A 107 13.48 13.62 -14.35
N LEU A 108 12.86 12.57 -14.85
CA LEU A 108 12.52 11.40 -14.05
C LEU A 108 13.83 10.71 -13.68
N ILE A 109 14.26 10.89 -12.43
CA ILE A 109 15.23 9.97 -11.83
C ILE A 109 14.37 8.94 -11.12
N GLY A 110 14.10 7.82 -11.79
CA GLY A 110 13.52 6.66 -11.11
C GLY A 110 14.53 6.22 -10.06
N LEU A 111 14.15 6.20 -8.78
CA LEU A 111 14.95 5.51 -7.78
C LEU A 111 14.49 4.06 -7.79
N GLU A 112 15.43 3.12 -7.99
CA GLU A 112 15.10 1.70 -7.93
C GLU A 112 14.62 1.35 -6.52
N GLY A 113 13.38 0.87 -6.43
CA GLY A 113 12.74 0.38 -5.21
C GLY A 113 12.08 1.47 -4.36
N VAL A 114 10.87 1.17 -3.87
CA VAL A 114 10.25 1.93 -2.78
C VAL A 114 11.10 1.71 -1.53
N LYS A 115 11.76 2.77 -1.05
CA LYS A 115 12.62 2.68 0.14
C LYS A 115 11.80 2.67 1.42
N PHE A 116 12.28 1.87 2.38
CA PHE A 116 11.78 1.85 3.75
C PHE A 116 12.41 2.99 4.55
N TYR A 117 11.59 3.87 5.09
CA TYR A 117 12.02 4.88 6.06
C TYR A 117 11.46 4.53 7.44
N ARG A 118 12.31 4.50 8.47
CA ARG A 118 11.90 4.10 9.82
C ARG A 118 11.16 5.22 10.54
N THR A 119 11.30 6.46 10.04
CA THR A 119 10.66 7.67 10.57
C THR A 119 10.30 8.62 9.41
N VAL A 120 9.44 9.61 9.67
CA VAL A 120 9.23 10.71 8.72
C VAL A 120 10.53 11.45 8.41
N TRP A 121 11.47 11.50 9.36
CA TRP A 121 12.75 12.16 9.19
C TRP A 121 13.68 11.39 8.26
N ASP A 122 13.65 10.06 8.29
CA ASP A 122 14.35 9.22 7.31
C ASP A 122 13.81 9.49 5.90
N PHE A 123 12.49 9.61 5.78
CA PHE A 123 11.81 9.92 4.52
C PHE A 123 12.18 11.32 4.02
N ILE A 124 12.08 12.34 4.86
CA ILE A 124 12.45 13.73 4.53
C ILE A 124 13.94 13.81 4.20
N ALA A 125 14.82 13.23 5.02
CA ALA A 125 16.25 13.22 4.77
C ALA A 125 16.56 12.59 3.42
N TRP A 126 15.94 11.45 3.10
CA TRP A 126 16.09 10.81 1.81
C TRP A 126 15.56 11.65 0.65
N ALA A 127 14.37 12.23 0.79
CA ALA A 127 13.78 13.11 -0.21
C ALA A 127 14.69 14.30 -0.53
N LEU A 128 15.28 14.91 0.50
CA LEU A 128 16.22 16.02 0.38
C LEU A 128 17.56 15.59 -0.23
N LEU A 129 18.09 14.44 0.18
CA LEU A 129 19.29 13.85 -0.41
C LEU A 129 19.11 13.57 -1.90
N SER A 130 18.01 12.91 -2.25
CA SER A 130 17.61 12.59 -3.61
C SER A 130 17.46 13.87 -4.43
N SER A 131 16.79 14.89 -3.87
CA SER A 131 16.63 16.20 -4.51
C SER A 131 17.97 16.93 -4.72
N SER A 132 18.94 16.75 -3.83
CA SER A 132 20.27 17.38 -3.93
C SER A 132 21.14 16.81 -5.05
N SER A 133 20.79 15.64 -5.58
CA SER A 133 21.46 15.01 -6.73
C SER A 133 20.99 15.57 -8.07
N VAL A 134 19.85 16.28 -8.10
CA VAL A 134 19.27 16.88 -9.29
C VAL A 134 20.10 18.11 -9.71
N GLN A 135 20.75 18.01 -10.86
CA GLN A 135 21.53 19.11 -11.43
C GLN A 135 20.63 20.17 -12.08
N ALA A 136 21.16 21.39 -12.25
CA ALA A 136 20.53 22.41 -13.08
C ALA A 136 20.33 21.89 -14.51
N SER A 137 19.27 22.32 -15.18
CA SER A 137 19.04 21.93 -16.57
C SER A 137 19.86 22.79 -17.52
N ASP A 138 20.48 22.16 -18.51
CA ASP A 138 21.03 22.86 -19.67
C ASP A 138 19.93 23.23 -20.70
N GLN A 139 18.68 22.81 -20.46
CA GLN A 139 17.55 23.17 -21.31
C GLN A 139 17.27 24.67 -21.28
N LYS A 140 16.88 25.19 -22.44
CA LYS A 140 16.44 26.56 -22.63
C LYS A 140 14.92 26.60 -22.74
N CYS A 141 14.33 27.74 -22.37
CA CYS A 141 12.91 27.96 -22.51
C CYS A 141 12.46 27.77 -23.97
N ASP A 142 11.48 26.90 -24.19
CA ASP A 142 10.94 26.62 -25.53
C ASP A 142 10.31 27.85 -26.20
N LEU A 143 9.85 28.83 -25.41
CA LEU A 143 9.19 30.05 -25.92
C LEU A 143 10.19 31.13 -26.34
N CYS A 144 11.27 31.34 -25.58
CA CYS A 144 12.16 32.49 -25.79
C CYS A 144 13.66 32.16 -25.83
N GLY A 145 14.03 30.89 -25.66
CA GLY A 145 15.42 30.44 -25.70
C GLY A 145 16.28 30.88 -24.51
N ALA A 146 15.70 31.53 -23.50
CA ALA A 146 16.42 31.96 -22.30
C ALA A 146 16.71 30.78 -21.35
N PRO A 147 17.73 30.91 -20.47
CA PRO A 147 18.00 29.91 -19.44
C PRO A 147 16.80 29.69 -18.49
N LEU A 148 16.66 28.45 -18.03
CA LEU A 148 15.70 28.09 -17.00
C LEU A 148 16.34 28.15 -15.61
N GLU A 149 15.67 28.78 -14.68
CA GLU A 149 16.01 28.79 -13.26
C GLU A 149 15.19 27.72 -12.55
N MET A 150 15.84 26.78 -11.87
CA MET A 150 15.14 25.79 -11.06
C MET A 150 14.48 26.48 -9.86
N LEU A 151 13.18 26.23 -9.67
CA LEU A 151 12.43 26.74 -8.52
C LEU A 151 12.45 25.76 -7.34
N PHE A 152 12.19 24.48 -7.61
CA PHE A 152 12.12 23.43 -6.60
C PHE A 152 12.22 22.03 -7.22
N VAL A 153 12.48 21.06 -6.35
CA VAL A 153 12.39 19.62 -6.64
C VAL A 153 11.36 18.99 -5.71
N ASP A 154 10.42 18.25 -6.28
CA ASP A 154 9.42 17.46 -5.56
C ASP A 154 9.87 15.99 -5.53
N TYR A 155 10.02 15.41 -4.34
CA TYR A 155 10.14 13.97 -4.15
C TYR A 155 8.75 13.38 -3.94
N HIS A 156 8.33 12.47 -4.81
CA HIS A 156 7.04 11.80 -4.75
C HIS A 156 7.23 10.37 -4.24
N HIS A 157 6.70 10.08 -3.05
CA HIS A 157 6.59 8.72 -2.53
C HIS A 157 5.24 8.12 -2.93
N PHE A 158 5.26 6.98 -3.64
CA PHE A 158 4.02 6.39 -4.17
C PHE A 158 3.28 5.52 -3.16
N VAL A 159 1.95 5.67 -3.11
CA VAL A 159 1.06 4.74 -2.40
C VAL A 159 0.02 4.18 -3.39
N LYS A 160 0.13 2.88 -3.67
CA LYS A 160 -0.51 2.20 -4.82
C LYS A 160 -2.02 2.18 -4.83
N GLU A 161 -2.66 2.26 -3.67
CA GLU A 161 -4.12 2.06 -3.57
C GLU A 161 -4.91 3.32 -3.22
N SER A 162 -4.28 4.34 -2.62
CA SER A 162 -4.98 5.60 -2.33
C SER A 162 -5.07 6.51 -3.55
N GLY A 163 -4.17 6.35 -4.53
CA GLY A 163 -3.99 7.34 -5.59
C GLY A 163 -3.43 8.66 -5.06
N GLU A 164 -2.82 8.64 -3.87
CA GLU A 164 -2.30 9.79 -3.16
C GLU A 164 -0.78 9.65 -2.98
N ASP A 165 -0.02 10.67 -3.37
CA ASP A 165 1.42 10.76 -3.11
C ASP A 165 1.67 11.56 -1.83
N LEU A 166 2.67 11.13 -1.05
CA LEU A 166 3.31 12.01 -0.08
C LEU A 166 4.47 12.72 -0.77
N ILE A 167 4.39 14.06 -0.85
CA ILE A 167 5.38 14.85 -1.60
C ILE A 167 6.18 15.71 -0.65
N VAL A 168 7.51 15.63 -0.75
CA VAL A 168 8.43 16.57 -0.12
C VAL A 168 8.94 17.53 -1.17
N ARG A 169 8.57 18.81 -1.06
CA ARG A 169 9.09 19.89 -1.90
C ARG A 169 10.32 20.53 -1.28
N SER A 170 11.44 20.49 -1.99
CA SER A 170 12.67 21.20 -1.66
C SER A 170 12.81 22.49 -2.47
N LEU A 171 12.81 23.63 -1.78
CA LEU A 171 12.94 24.98 -2.35
C LEU A 171 14.40 25.43 -2.55
N THR A 172 15.39 24.68 -2.05
CA THR A 172 16.80 25.09 -2.10
C THR A 172 17.77 23.95 -2.37
N PHE A 173 18.87 24.29 -3.04
CA PHE A 173 20.01 23.42 -3.27
C PHE A 173 20.82 23.25 -1.97
N GLY A 174 20.76 22.06 -1.39
CA GLY A 174 21.45 21.72 -0.15
C GLY A 174 20.58 21.90 1.10
N PHE A 175 20.87 21.09 2.12
CA PHE A 175 20.17 21.11 3.40
C PHE A 175 20.50 22.39 4.18
N ASP A 176 19.49 23.20 4.45
CA ASP A 176 19.55 24.28 5.42
C ASP A 176 18.51 23.98 6.51
N PRO A 177 18.93 23.64 7.75
CA PRO A 177 18.01 23.31 8.83
C PRO A 177 17.13 24.49 9.26
N ASN A 178 17.43 25.70 8.80
CA ASN A 178 16.66 26.91 9.09
C ASN A 178 15.70 27.30 7.96
N LYS A 179 15.61 26.53 6.86
CA LYS A 179 14.76 26.82 5.71
C LYS A 179 13.62 25.82 5.54
N ARG A 180 12.53 26.31 4.95
CA ARG A 180 11.21 25.67 4.90
C ARG A 180 11.16 24.59 3.82
N TYR A 181 10.71 23.40 4.19
CA TYR A 181 10.29 22.34 3.28
C TYR A 181 8.77 22.24 3.36
N ALA A 182 8.10 22.01 2.23
CA ALA A 182 6.66 21.84 2.20
C ALA A 182 6.31 20.38 1.99
N LEU A 183 5.49 19.84 2.89
CA LEU A 183 4.82 18.56 2.67
C LEU A 183 3.54 18.87 1.88
N LEU A 184 3.42 18.30 0.69
CA LEU A 184 2.27 18.52 -0.16
C LEU A 184 1.42 17.27 -0.19
N TRP A 185 0.13 17.47 0.09
CA TRP A 185 -0.88 16.42 0.04
C TRP A 185 -1.49 16.34 -1.35
N PHE A 186 -1.61 15.13 -1.89
CA PHE A 186 -2.17 14.86 -3.21
C PHE A 186 -3.47 14.06 -3.12
N ASP A 187 -4.53 14.50 -3.82
CA ASP A 187 -5.74 13.71 -4.09
C ASP A 187 -5.73 13.27 -5.56
N GLY A 188 -5.81 11.95 -5.75
CA GLY A 188 -5.80 11.28 -7.05
C GLY A 188 -7.02 11.52 -7.94
N LYS A 189 -8.10 12.13 -7.42
CA LYS A 189 -9.30 12.43 -8.22
C LYS A 189 -9.17 13.64 -9.13
N ASP A 190 -8.44 14.68 -8.71
CA ASP A 190 -8.40 15.98 -9.42
C ASP A 190 -6.99 16.49 -9.77
N TYR A 191 -5.95 15.73 -9.43
CA TYR A 191 -4.55 16.10 -9.68
C TYR A 191 -4.15 17.47 -9.10
N ARG A 192 -4.59 17.79 -7.88
CA ARG A 192 -4.33 19.09 -7.20
C ARG A 192 -3.72 18.88 -5.82
N VAL A 193 -2.94 19.88 -5.38
CA VAL A 193 -2.48 19.99 -3.99
C VAL A 193 -3.70 20.34 -3.13
N VAL A 194 -4.10 19.43 -2.25
CA VAL A 194 -5.31 19.58 -1.42
C VAL A 194 -5.01 20.41 -0.17
N SER A 195 -3.78 20.32 0.32
CA SER A 195 -3.23 21.16 1.37
C SER A 195 -1.71 21.29 1.20
N GLN A 196 -1.21 22.48 1.53
CA GLN A 196 0.21 22.72 1.75
C GLN A 196 0.38 22.93 3.25
N GLU A 197 0.92 21.93 3.93
CA GLU A 197 1.30 22.08 5.32
C GLU A 197 2.75 22.57 5.36
N ASP A 198 2.97 23.76 5.91
CA ASP A 198 4.26 24.08 6.54
C ASP A 198 4.40 23.05 7.66
N ILE A 199 5.45 22.23 7.66
CA ILE A 199 5.70 21.22 8.71
C ILE A 199 5.81 21.96 10.06
N ARG A 200 4.69 22.05 10.76
CA ARG A 200 4.58 22.62 12.12
C ARG A 200 3.82 21.69 13.06
N ASP A 201 3.20 20.63 12.52
CA ASP A 201 2.35 19.69 13.25
C ASP A 201 2.85 18.26 12.92
N GLU A 202 4.08 17.97 13.37
CA GLU A 202 4.80 16.71 13.16
C GLU A 202 3.93 15.49 13.53
N ASP A 203 3.13 15.63 14.58
CA ASP A 203 2.25 14.59 15.13
C ASP A 203 1.22 14.02 14.13
N LYS A 204 0.81 14.78 13.10
CA LYS A 204 -0.18 14.31 12.10
C LYS A 204 0.44 13.55 10.93
N VAL A 205 1.71 13.80 10.63
CA VAL A 205 2.40 13.23 9.46
C VAL A 205 2.87 11.81 9.77
N ASP A 206 3.22 11.53 11.03
CA ASP A 206 3.93 10.30 11.37
C ASP A 206 3.08 9.03 11.23
N ALA A 207 1.87 8.99 11.81
CA ALA A 207 1.02 7.79 11.71
C ALA A 207 0.54 7.54 10.27
N ASP A 208 0.23 8.60 9.53
CA ASP A 208 -0.25 8.53 8.15
C ASP A 208 0.83 8.00 7.21
N TYR A 209 2.09 8.40 7.43
CA TYR A 209 3.25 7.87 6.74
C TYR A 209 3.34 6.34 6.91
N PHE A 210 3.32 5.83 8.13
CA PHE A 210 3.42 4.38 8.37
C PHE A 210 2.27 3.62 7.71
N ILE A 211 1.04 4.11 7.81
CA ILE A 211 -0.15 3.49 7.19
C ILE A 211 0.05 3.35 5.68
N ARG A 212 0.49 4.43 5.03
CA ARG A 212 0.77 4.46 3.60
C ARG A 212 1.88 3.49 3.21
N SER A 213 2.96 3.43 3.98
CA SER A 213 4.04 2.47 3.74
C SER A 213 3.53 1.02 3.85
N ILE A 214 2.76 0.70 4.89
CA ILE A 214 2.18 -0.65 5.08
C ILE A 214 1.27 -1.01 3.89
N ILE A 215 0.41 -0.08 3.46
CA ILE A 215 -0.45 -0.28 2.28
C ILE A 215 0.40 -0.48 1.01
N GLY A 216 1.45 0.33 0.82
CA GLY A 216 2.37 0.19 -0.30
C GLY A 216 3.04 -1.20 -0.35
N TYR A 217 3.53 -1.68 0.79
CA TYR A 217 4.19 -2.98 0.90
C TYR A 217 3.22 -4.15 0.69
N THR A 218 2.04 -4.10 1.31
CA THR A 218 1.00 -5.13 1.11
C THR A 218 0.55 -5.20 -0.34
N ALA A 219 0.37 -4.06 -1.01
CA ALA A 219 0.02 -3.99 -2.43
C ALA A 219 1.16 -4.45 -3.38
N ALA A 220 2.39 -4.51 -2.88
CA ALA A 220 3.55 -5.10 -3.56
C ALA A 220 3.81 -6.56 -3.14
N SER A 221 2.94 -7.15 -2.33
CA SER A 221 3.09 -8.49 -1.73
C SER A 221 4.36 -8.65 -0.89
N ASN A 222 4.94 -7.54 -0.42
CA ASN A 222 6.12 -7.53 0.45
C ASN A 222 5.68 -7.49 1.93
N PHE A 223 5.16 -8.61 2.42
CA PHE A 223 4.51 -8.66 3.72
C PHE A 223 5.48 -8.58 4.91
N GLU A 224 6.77 -8.89 4.72
CA GLU A 224 7.79 -8.75 5.77
C GLU A 224 8.05 -7.27 6.10
N ASP A 225 8.25 -6.44 5.07
CA ASP A 225 8.45 -5.00 5.26
C ASP A 225 7.17 -4.32 5.74
N ALA A 226 6.00 -4.79 5.30
CA ALA A 226 4.71 -4.34 5.82
C ALA A 226 4.58 -4.60 7.33
N GLU A 227 4.97 -5.80 7.80
CA GLU A 227 4.94 -6.16 9.21
C GLU A 227 5.95 -5.32 10.02
N ALA A 228 7.17 -5.11 9.50
CA ALA A 228 8.17 -4.27 10.15
C ALA A 228 7.69 -2.81 10.31
N ALA A 229 7.09 -2.24 9.27
CA ALA A 229 6.47 -0.92 9.32
C ALA A 229 5.35 -0.85 10.38
N ALA A 230 4.47 -1.86 10.41
CA ALA A 230 3.37 -1.96 11.36
C ALA A 230 3.85 -2.06 12.82
N LYS A 231 4.95 -2.79 13.08
CA LYS A 231 5.55 -2.87 14.41
C LYS A 231 6.05 -1.52 14.91
N LEU A 232 6.73 -0.76 14.05
CA LEU A 232 7.19 0.60 14.39
C LEU A 232 6.02 1.54 14.63
N ALA A 233 5.01 1.49 13.76
CA ALA A 233 3.80 2.29 13.89
C ALA A 233 3.08 2.02 15.22
N LEU A 234 2.96 0.75 15.61
CA LEU A 234 2.31 0.36 16.86
C LEU A 234 3.08 0.81 18.11
N GLN A 235 4.42 0.78 18.07
CA GLN A 235 5.26 1.27 19.17
C GLN A 235 5.09 2.77 19.41
N GLN A 236 4.90 3.55 18.35
CA GLN A 236 4.80 5.00 18.41
C GLN A 236 3.36 5.50 18.60
N PHE A 237 2.40 4.85 17.93
CA PHE A 237 1.00 5.27 17.83
C PHE A 237 0.06 4.21 18.39
N HIS A 238 0.36 3.77 19.61
CA HIS A 238 -0.43 2.72 20.26
C HIS A 238 -1.91 3.13 20.38
N GLY A 239 -2.79 2.34 19.77
CA GLY A 239 -4.22 2.62 19.73
C GLY A 239 -4.65 3.71 18.76
N GLU A 240 -3.84 4.13 17.79
CA GLU A 240 -4.27 5.07 16.74
C GLU A 240 -5.37 4.47 15.83
N PRO A 241 -6.59 5.07 15.76
CA PRO A 241 -7.70 4.50 14.99
C PRO A 241 -7.40 4.26 13.52
N LYS A 242 -6.58 5.12 12.89
CA LYS A 242 -6.24 4.95 11.48
C LYS A 242 -5.44 3.67 11.20
N LEU A 243 -4.74 3.10 12.18
CA LEU A 243 -4.01 1.83 12.02
C LEU A 243 -4.94 0.64 11.74
N LEU A 244 -6.23 0.72 12.08
CA LEU A 244 -7.18 -0.33 11.71
C LEU A 244 -7.30 -0.51 10.18
N SER A 245 -7.02 0.54 9.39
CA SER A 245 -7.13 0.50 7.94
C SER A 245 -6.14 -0.47 7.27
N VAL A 246 -5.04 -0.83 7.95
CA VAL A 246 -4.02 -1.73 7.39
C VAL A 246 -4.26 -3.22 7.69
N VAL A 247 -5.23 -3.53 8.58
CA VAL A 247 -5.48 -4.88 9.07
C VAL A 247 -5.79 -5.85 7.93
N THR A 248 -6.72 -5.52 7.05
CA THR A 248 -7.11 -6.40 5.93
C THR A 248 -5.94 -6.74 5.01
N GLY A 249 -5.10 -5.74 4.67
CA GLY A 249 -3.92 -5.94 3.83
C GLY A 249 -2.87 -6.85 4.49
N LEU A 250 -2.65 -6.68 5.79
CA LEU A 250 -1.72 -7.52 6.57
C LEU A 250 -2.24 -8.96 6.75
N LEU A 251 -3.55 -9.14 6.95
CA LEU A 251 -4.17 -10.47 7.00
C LEU A 251 -4.04 -11.23 5.69
N ALA A 252 -4.10 -10.55 4.54
CA ALA A 252 -3.84 -11.17 3.23
C ALA A 252 -2.42 -11.78 3.14
N GLY A 253 -1.46 -11.19 3.85
CA GLY A 253 -0.09 -11.71 4.01
C GLY A 253 0.09 -12.71 5.16
N ASN A 254 -1.00 -13.18 5.76
CA ASN A 254 -1.02 -14.04 6.95
C ASN A 254 -0.28 -13.45 8.16
N LYS A 255 -0.26 -12.11 8.30
CA LYS A 255 0.41 -11.40 9.41
C LYS A 255 -0.55 -11.22 10.60
N ALA A 256 -1.10 -12.32 11.11
CA ALA A 256 -2.15 -12.32 12.12
C ALA A 256 -1.71 -11.71 13.47
N ASP A 257 -0.47 -11.97 13.89
CA ASP A 257 0.03 -11.54 15.21
C ASP A 257 0.13 -10.01 15.33
N ILE A 258 0.66 -9.34 14.30
CA ILE A 258 0.72 -7.88 14.28
C ILE A 258 -0.68 -7.25 14.15
N CYS A 259 -1.59 -7.88 13.40
CA CYS A 259 -2.98 -7.43 13.33
C CYS A 259 -3.66 -7.51 14.69
N GLU A 260 -3.46 -8.61 15.42
CA GLU A 260 -3.96 -8.77 16.78
C GLU A 260 -3.43 -7.69 17.73
N ALA A 261 -2.14 -7.36 17.64
CA ALA A 261 -1.54 -6.30 18.44
C ALA A 261 -2.12 -4.91 18.11
N ILE A 262 -2.32 -4.58 16.83
CA ILE A 262 -2.96 -3.33 16.40
C ILE A 262 -4.41 -3.25 16.93
N ILE A 263 -5.18 -4.31 16.74
CA ILE A 263 -6.60 -4.38 17.12
C ILE A 263 -6.75 -4.27 18.65
N ASN A 264 -5.96 -5.02 19.41
CA ASN A 264 -6.00 -4.98 20.87
C ASN A 264 -5.57 -3.60 21.38
N GLY A 265 -4.50 -3.02 20.84
CA GLY A 265 -4.08 -1.67 21.21
C GLY A 265 -5.17 -0.63 20.98
N HIS A 266 -5.92 -0.72 19.88
CA HIS A 266 -7.08 0.15 19.64
C HIS A 266 -8.23 -0.11 20.62
N LEU A 267 -8.61 -1.37 20.82
CA LEU A 267 -9.74 -1.75 21.68
C LEU A 267 -9.46 -1.51 23.17
N ASP A 268 -8.20 -1.56 23.62
CA ASP A 268 -7.82 -1.20 24.99
C ASP A 268 -8.13 0.28 25.28
N HIS A 269 -7.93 1.16 24.29
CA HIS A 269 -8.27 2.58 24.39
C HIS A 269 -9.75 2.86 24.08
N ARG A 270 -10.37 2.04 23.20
CA ARG A 270 -11.75 2.22 22.73
C ARG A 270 -12.52 0.89 22.69
N PRO A 271 -12.92 0.32 23.85
CA PRO A 271 -13.47 -1.04 23.92
C PRO A 271 -14.81 -1.26 23.23
N GLY A 272 -15.50 -0.17 22.87
CA GLY A 272 -16.80 -0.20 22.17
C GLY A 272 -16.74 0.36 20.76
N ASP A 273 -15.54 0.70 20.25
CA ASP A 273 -15.43 1.24 18.90
C ASP A 273 -15.83 0.18 17.84
N PRO A 274 -16.85 0.46 17.02
CA PRO A 274 -17.36 -0.53 16.08
C PRO A 274 -16.33 -1.02 15.06
N ALA A 275 -15.40 -0.16 14.62
CA ALA A 275 -14.39 -0.53 13.63
C ALA A 275 -13.39 -1.53 14.23
N GLY A 276 -12.93 -1.27 15.45
CA GLY A 276 -12.08 -2.22 16.18
C GLY A 276 -12.74 -3.59 16.39
N LEU A 277 -14.04 -3.59 16.72
CA LEU A 277 -14.81 -4.83 16.89
C LEU A 277 -14.92 -5.64 15.59
N LEU A 278 -15.12 -4.97 14.45
CA LEU A 278 -15.13 -5.66 13.15
C LEU A 278 -13.76 -6.19 12.75
N CYS A 279 -12.68 -5.41 12.91
CA CYS A 279 -11.33 -5.91 12.63
C CYS A 279 -10.99 -7.12 13.51
N LYS A 280 -11.45 -7.14 14.78
CA LYS A 280 -11.31 -8.32 15.64
C LYS A 280 -12.09 -9.52 15.09
N ALA A 281 -13.32 -9.32 14.64
CA ALA A 281 -14.09 -10.40 14.01
C ALA A 281 -13.42 -10.92 12.73
N GLU A 282 -12.87 -10.04 11.89
CA GLU A 282 -12.10 -10.40 10.69
C GLU A 282 -10.89 -11.26 11.03
N LEU A 283 -10.11 -10.88 12.04
CA LEU A 283 -8.97 -11.66 12.55
C LEU A 283 -9.39 -13.06 13.01
N LEU A 284 -10.52 -13.18 13.73
CA LEU A 284 -11.01 -14.49 14.18
C LEU A 284 -11.43 -15.39 13.00
N LEU A 285 -12.09 -14.81 11.98
CA LEU A 285 -12.43 -15.52 10.75
C LEU A 285 -11.19 -15.92 9.95
N HIS A 286 -10.15 -15.09 9.96
CA HIS A 286 -8.85 -15.44 9.38
C HIS A 286 -8.23 -16.63 10.10
N LYS A 287 -8.16 -16.59 11.44
CA LYS A 287 -7.67 -17.69 12.30
C LYS A 287 -8.45 -19.00 12.07
N TYR A 288 -9.76 -18.91 11.83
CA TYR A 288 -10.58 -20.05 11.42
C TYR A 288 -10.11 -20.65 10.10
N ARG A 289 -9.93 -19.83 9.06
CA ARG A 289 -9.57 -20.28 7.70
C ARG A 289 -8.20 -20.96 7.63
N VAL A 290 -7.25 -20.53 8.47
CA VAL A 290 -5.92 -21.14 8.56
C VAL A 290 -5.87 -22.40 9.45
N GLY A 291 -7.02 -22.88 9.95
CA GLY A 291 -7.14 -24.18 10.62
C GLY A 291 -6.86 -24.17 12.13
N SER A 292 -7.19 -23.09 12.85
CA SER A 292 -7.05 -23.03 14.30
C SER A 292 -7.85 -24.14 15.03
N PRO A 293 -7.31 -24.78 16.10
CA PRO A 293 -7.96 -25.86 16.84
C PRO A 293 -9.30 -25.50 17.52
N SER A 294 -9.63 -24.20 17.64
CA SER A 294 -10.87 -23.69 18.24
C SER A 294 -11.86 -23.11 17.22
N ALA A 295 -11.86 -23.63 15.98
CA ALA A 295 -12.63 -23.13 14.84
C ALA A 295 -14.09 -22.72 15.15
N THR A 296 -14.87 -23.57 15.83
CA THR A 296 -16.28 -23.27 16.17
C THR A 296 -16.44 -22.12 17.16
N GLU A 297 -15.52 -21.97 18.11
CA GLU A 297 -15.54 -20.89 19.10
C GLU A 297 -15.19 -19.55 18.45
N LEU A 298 -14.22 -19.55 17.53
CA LEU A 298 -13.81 -18.35 16.77
C LEU A 298 -14.99 -17.76 15.97
N VAL A 299 -15.77 -18.61 15.29
CA VAL A 299 -16.94 -18.15 14.51
C VAL A 299 -18.03 -17.59 15.42
N LYS A 300 -18.25 -18.20 16.60
CA LYS A 300 -19.22 -17.70 17.58
C LYS A 300 -18.82 -16.36 18.18
N GLU A 301 -17.55 -16.19 18.53
CA GLU A 301 -17.03 -14.92 19.03
C GLU A 301 -17.08 -13.83 17.94
N ALA A 302 -16.74 -14.17 16.69
CA ALA A 302 -16.89 -13.25 15.56
C ALA A 302 -18.34 -12.78 15.38
N ASP A 303 -19.34 -13.68 15.49
CA ASP A 303 -20.76 -13.32 15.43
C ASP A 303 -21.15 -12.32 16.52
N GLN A 304 -20.71 -12.53 17.75
CA GLN A 304 -20.98 -11.62 18.87
C GLN A 304 -20.38 -10.23 18.62
N LEU A 305 -19.15 -10.17 18.12
CA LEU A 305 -18.45 -8.92 17.83
C LEU A 305 -19.12 -8.14 16.69
N VAL A 306 -19.50 -8.81 15.60
CA VAL A 306 -20.20 -8.17 14.47
C VAL A 306 -21.57 -7.63 14.90
N ASN A 307 -22.35 -8.40 15.65
CA ASN A 307 -23.64 -7.97 16.18
C ASN A 307 -23.49 -6.76 17.15
N ARG A 308 -22.42 -6.75 17.95
CA ARG A 308 -22.10 -5.61 18.82
C ARG A 308 -21.65 -4.37 18.03
N ALA A 309 -20.84 -4.54 16.99
CA ALA A 309 -20.39 -3.45 16.13
C ALA A 309 -21.56 -2.77 15.40
N LEU A 310 -22.47 -3.58 14.84
CA LEU A 310 -23.66 -3.07 14.14
C LEU A 310 -24.63 -2.37 15.08
N SER A 311 -24.91 -2.95 16.26
CA SER A 311 -25.81 -2.32 17.23
C SER A 311 -25.26 -1.01 17.81
N THR A 312 -23.94 -0.93 18.02
CA THR A 312 -23.29 0.26 18.59
C THR A 312 -23.10 1.37 17.55
N SER A 313 -22.79 1.02 16.29
CA SER A 313 -22.57 2.03 15.24
C SER A 313 -23.86 2.70 14.78
N GLY A 314 -25.00 1.99 14.84
CA GLY A 314 -26.26 2.44 14.23
C GLY A 314 -26.22 2.51 12.70
N ARG A 315 -25.11 2.13 12.06
CA ARG A 315 -24.95 2.12 10.60
C ARG A 315 -25.75 0.96 10.00
N LYS A 316 -26.58 1.27 9.01
CA LYS A 316 -27.42 0.29 8.29
C LYS A 316 -26.85 -0.08 6.91
N ASP A 317 -25.81 0.63 6.48
CA ASP A 317 -25.19 0.58 5.17
C ASP A 317 -23.72 0.10 5.24
N TRP A 318 -23.33 -0.51 6.36
CA TRP A 318 -21.97 -1.00 6.56
C TRP A 318 -21.76 -2.34 5.84
N ARG A 319 -21.52 -2.24 4.54
CA ARG A 319 -21.38 -3.37 3.61
C ARG A 319 -20.38 -4.44 4.05
N GLU A 320 -19.23 -4.07 4.61
CA GLU A 320 -18.23 -5.02 5.11
C GLU A 320 -18.76 -5.83 6.30
N ALA A 321 -19.48 -5.18 7.23
CA ALA A 321 -20.11 -5.84 8.36
C ALA A 321 -21.22 -6.80 7.93
N GLU A 322 -22.05 -6.39 6.96
CA GLU A 322 -23.14 -7.21 6.42
C GLU A 322 -22.60 -8.44 5.66
N LEU A 323 -21.53 -8.29 4.89
CA LEU A 323 -20.83 -9.42 4.27
C LEU A 323 -20.28 -10.38 5.33
N MET A 324 -19.67 -9.86 6.40
CA MET A 324 -19.14 -10.69 7.47
C MET A 324 -20.24 -11.51 8.17
N ARG A 325 -21.46 -10.96 8.32
CA ARG A 325 -22.62 -11.73 8.82
C ARG A 325 -23.01 -12.88 7.89
N CYS A 326 -22.91 -12.68 6.58
CA CYS A 326 -23.17 -13.74 5.60
C CYS A 326 -22.11 -14.84 5.70
N ASP A 327 -20.84 -14.46 5.79
CA ASP A 327 -19.73 -15.40 5.96
C ASP A 327 -19.85 -16.19 7.27
N ILE A 328 -20.14 -15.53 8.39
CA ILE A 328 -20.38 -16.18 9.68
C ILE A 328 -21.56 -17.15 9.59
N ALA A 329 -22.67 -16.73 8.97
CA ALA A 329 -23.84 -17.58 8.76
C ALA A 329 -23.52 -18.84 7.95
N ARG A 330 -22.71 -18.70 6.89
CA ARG A 330 -22.25 -19.81 6.06
C ARG A 330 -21.29 -20.73 6.81
N LEU A 331 -20.36 -20.17 7.58
CA LEU A 331 -19.33 -20.92 8.30
C LEU A 331 -19.85 -21.61 9.56
N SER A 332 -20.84 -21.05 10.25
CA SER A 332 -21.38 -21.64 11.47
C SER A 332 -22.21 -22.90 11.21
N GLY A 333 -22.81 -23.02 10.01
CA GLY A 333 -23.72 -24.12 9.67
C GLY A 333 -25.03 -24.14 10.46
N ASP A 334 -25.20 -23.23 11.43
CA ASP A 334 -26.38 -23.14 12.31
C ASP A 334 -27.62 -22.58 11.58
N LYS A 335 -27.41 -21.93 10.44
CA LYS A 335 -28.48 -21.39 9.60
C LYS A 335 -28.66 -22.31 8.39
N GLY A 336 -29.91 -22.68 8.09
CA GLY A 336 -30.23 -23.44 6.88
C GLY A 336 -29.85 -22.68 5.61
N ALA A 337 -29.57 -23.42 4.53
CA ALA A 337 -29.09 -22.88 3.25
C ALA A 337 -29.96 -21.73 2.72
N ASP A 338 -31.29 -21.85 2.77
CA ASP A 338 -32.24 -20.81 2.34
C ASP A 338 -32.02 -19.46 3.07
N LYS A 339 -31.66 -19.51 4.35
CA LYS A 339 -31.41 -18.29 5.14
C LYS A 339 -30.07 -17.67 4.78
N VAL A 340 -29.05 -18.48 4.49
CA VAL A 340 -27.74 -18.00 4.04
C VAL A 340 -27.86 -17.40 2.63
N GLU A 341 -28.60 -18.07 1.74
CA GLU A 341 -28.92 -17.59 0.40
C GLU A 341 -29.59 -16.21 0.47
N SER A 342 -30.68 -16.09 1.24
CA SER A 342 -31.39 -14.82 1.40
C SER A 342 -30.52 -13.68 1.96
N LEU A 343 -29.56 -13.99 2.84
CA LEU A 343 -28.60 -13.00 3.34
C LEU A 343 -27.66 -12.50 2.23
N TYR A 344 -27.09 -13.40 1.42
CA TYR A 344 -26.24 -13.00 0.30
C TYR A 344 -27.03 -12.25 -0.77
N GLU A 345 -28.26 -12.67 -1.10
CA GLU A 345 -29.13 -11.95 -2.04
C GLU A 345 -29.42 -10.52 -1.59
N ASP A 346 -29.72 -10.33 -0.29
CA ASP A 346 -29.95 -9.00 0.30
C ASP A 346 -28.69 -8.12 0.21
N VAL A 347 -27.51 -8.63 0.58
CA VAL A 347 -26.26 -7.88 0.51
C VAL A 347 -25.88 -7.53 -0.93
N VAL A 348 -25.99 -8.48 -1.86
CA VAL A 348 -25.70 -8.25 -3.28
C VAL A 348 -26.68 -7.25 -3.89
N SER A 349 -27.96 -7.29 -3.50
CA SER A 349 -28.97 -6.34 -3.96
C SER A 349 -28.73 -4.93 -3.40
N LYS A 350 -28.33 -4.81 -2.12
CA LYS A 350 -28.05 -3.52 -1.47
C LYS A 350 -26.76 -2.89 -1.98
N PHE A 351 -25.75 -3.71 -2.30
CA PHE A 351 -24.42 -3.27 -2.69
C PHE A 351 -23.99 -3.90 -4.04
N PRO A 352 -24.61 -3.51 -5.16
CA PRO A 352 -24.42 -4.17 -6.45
C PRO A 352 -22.98 -4.10 -6.99
N ASN A 353 -22.22 -3.07 -6.59
CA ASN A 353 -20.83 -2.87 -6.99
C ASN A 353 -19.82 -3.40 -5.95
N PHE A 354 -20.24 -4.30 -5.04
CA PHE A 354 -19.37 -4.86 -4.02
C PHE A 354 -18.86 -6.24 -4.43
N ALA A 355 -17.71 -6.27 -5.09
CA ALA A 355 -17.12 -7.51 -5.63
C ALA A 355 -16.91 -8.60 -4.55
N ALA A 356 -16.54 -8.22 -3.33
CA ALA A 356 -16.36 -9.17 -2.23
C ALA A 356 -17.68 -9.89 -1.83
N ALA A 357 -18.83 -9.21 -1.95
CA ALA A 357 -20.13 -9.85 -1.72
C ALA A 357 -20.47 -10.87 -2.81
N ARG A 358 -20.14 -10.56 -4.08
CA ARG A 358 -20.26 -11.51 -5.19
C ARG A 358 -19.37 -12.73 -4.98
N PHE A 359 -18.13 -12.52 -4.55
CA PHE A 359 -17.21 -13.61 -4.23
C PHE A 359 -17.74 -14.50 -3.09
N GLY A 360 -18.19 -13.89 -1.98
CA GLY A 360 -18.77 -14.62 -0.85
C GLY A 360 -20.02 -15.42 -1.23
N ALA A 361 -20.91 -14.84 -2.03
CA ALA A 361 -22.08 -15.53 -2.57
C ALA A 361 -21.67 -16.68 -3.51
N GLY A 362 -20.66 -16.47 -4.35
CA GLY A 362 -20.09 -17.52 -5.21
C GLY A 362 -19.55 -18.69 -4.40
N LEU A 363 -18.83 -18.45 -3.30
CA LEU A 363 -18.38 -19.51 -2.39
C LEU A 363 -19.54 -20.26 -1.73
N PHE A 364 -20.62 -19.57 -1.37
CA PHE A 364 -21.83 -20.24 -0.87
C PHE A 364 -22.42 -21.17 -1.94
N TYR A 365 -22.66 -20.65 -3.14
CA TYR A 365 -23.26 -21.40 -4.23
C TYR A 365 -22.37 -22.52 -4.76
N LEU A 366 -21.05 -22.42 -4.64
CA LEU A 366 -20.14 -23.48 -5.07
C LEU A 366 -20.46 -24.84 -4.40
N GLU A 367 -21.01 -24.81 -3.18
CA GLU A 367 -21.42 -26.01 -2.45
C GLU A 367 -22.88 -26.42 -2.67
N HIS A 368 -23.72 -25.58 -3.27
CA HIS A 368 -25.17 -25.77 -3.34
C HIS A 368 -25.74 -25.77 -4.76
N ASP A 369 -25.25 -24.87 -5.61
CA ASP A 369 -25.69 -24.63 -6.99
C ASP A 369 -24.49 -24.04 -7.78
N PRO A 370 -23.62 -24.89 -8.36
CA PRO A 370 -22.42 -24.42 -9.04
C PRO A 370 -22.71 -23.54 -10.27
N GLU A 371 -23.88 -23.67 -10.92
CA GLU A 371 -24.31 -22.74 -11.97
C GLU A 371 -24.53 -21.31 -11.44
N LYS A 372 -25.21 -21.17 -10.30
CA LYS A 372 -25.32 -19.86 -9.62
C LYS A 372 -23.96 -19.36 -9.16
N ALA A 373 -23.06 -20.24 -8.73
CA ALA A 373 -21.70 -19.86 -8.34
C ALA A 373 -20.95 -19.19 -9.50
N ILE A 374 -20.99 -19.79 -10.70
CA ILE A 374 -20.42 -19.21 -11.92
C ILE A 374 -20.99 -17.81 -12.16
N THR A 375 -22.32 -17.66 -12.06
CA THR A 375 -22.99 -16.36 -12.26
C THR A 375 -22.48 -15.30 -11.29
N GLN A 376 -22.33 -15.62 -10.00
CA GLN A 376 -21.81 -14.67 -9.02
C GLN A 376 -20.33 -14.37 -9.26
N PHE A 377 -19.51 -15.36 -9.60
CA PHE A 377 -18.10 -15.12 -9.88
C PHE A 377 -17.89 -14.30 -11.16
N SER A 378 -18.66 -14.53 -12.22
CA SER A 378 -18.61 -13.71 -13.45
C SER A 378 -19.00 -12.26 -13.18
N ALA A 379 -20.09 -12.02 -12.44
CA ALA A 379 -20.47 -10.67 -12.04
C ALA A 379 -19.40 -9.98 -11.16
N GLY A 380 -18.70 -10.75 -10.32
CA GLY A 380 -17.58 -10.24 -9.52
C GLY A 380 -16.34 -9.93 -10.36
N GLU A 381 -16.02 -10.75 -11.36
CA GLU A 381 -14.92 -10.52 -12.31
C GLU A 381 -15.14 -9.25 -13.14
N GLU A 382 -16.39 -8.95 -13.54
CA GLU A 382 -16.72 -7.69 -14.22
C GLU A 382 -16.39 -6.46 -13.35
N LEU A 383 -16.57 -6.56 -12.03
CA LEU A 383 -16.25 -5.49 -11.08
C LEU A 383 -14.75 -5.40 -10.80
N SER A 384 -14.05 -6.54 -10.77
CA SER A 384 -12.63 -6.66 -10.44
C SER A 384 -11.88 -7.54 -11.45
N PRO A 385 -11.67 -7.07 -12.70
CA PRO A 385 -11.17 -7.91 -13.80
C PRO A 385 -9.72 -8.38 -13.68
N ASN A 386 -8.99 -7.86 -12.68
CA ASN A 386 -7.60 -8.22 -12.41
C ASN A 386 -7.46 -9.13 -11.18
N ASP A 387 -8.56 -9.47 -10.50
CA ASP A 387 -8.54 -10.38 -9.35
C ASP A 387 -8.63 -11.85 -9.83
N PRO A 388 -7.58 -12.66 -9.65
CA PRO A 388 -7.57 -14.06 -10.09
C PRO A 388 -8.58 -14.94 -9.34
N MET A 389 -9.05 -14.53 -8.15
CA MET A 389 -9.93 -15.36 -7.32
C MET A 389 -11.27 -15.65 -7.97
N PHE A 390 -11.81 -14.75 -8.79
CA PHE A 390 -13.05 -14.99 -9.53
C PHE A 390 -12.89 -16.09 -10.57
N ALA A 391 -11.79 -16.05 -11.36
CA ALA A 391 -11.48 -17.08 -12.34
C ALA A 391 -11.18 -18.45 -11.70
N LEU A 392 -10.52 -18.45 -10.53
CA LEU A 392 -10.32 -19.68 -9.74
C LEU A 392 -11.65 -20.25 -9.23
N GLY A 393 -12.56 -19.41 -8.73
CA GLY A 393 -13.89 -19.82 -8.29
C GLY A 393 -14.75 -20.37 -9.43
N GLN A 394 -14.72 -19.74 -10.62
CA GLN A 394 -15.36 -20.26 -11.82
C GLN A 394 -14.80 -21.63 -12.22
N ALA A 395 -13.47 -21.80 -12.21
CA ALA A 395 -12.84 -23.08 -12.53
C ALA A 395 -13.34 -24.20 -11.61
N GLN A 396 -13.39 -23.96 -10.30
CA GLN A 396 -13.94 -24.91 -9.33
C GLN A 396 -15.41 -25.25 -9.62
N ALA A 397 -16.22 -24.25 -9.92
CA ALA A 397 -17.64 -24.46 -10.23
C ALA A 397 -17.83 -25.27 -11.51
N TYR A 398 -17.07 -24.97 -12.57
CA TYR A 398 -17.10 -25.76 -13.81
C TYR A 398 -16.62 -27.21 -13.61
N LEU A 399 -15.60 -27.44 -12.77
CA LEU A 399 -15.13 -28.78 -12.42
C LEU A 399 -16.21 -29.59 -11.68
N LYS A 400 -16.92 -28.98 -10.72
CA LYS A 400 -18.06 -29.61 -10.04
C LYS A 400 -19.19 -29.99 -11.00
N LEU A 401 -19.34 -29.23 -12.09
CA LEU A 401 -20.31 -29.49 -13.16
C LEU A 401 -19.77 -30.40 -14.27
N GLN A 402 -18.54 -30.88 -14.16
CA GLN A 402 -17.83 -31.67 -15.18
C GLN A 402 -17.76 -30.97 -16.55
N LYS A 403 -17.81 -29.64 -16.57
CA LYS A 403 -17.70 -28.80 -17.78
C LYS A 403 -16.24 -28.47 -18.05
N VAL A 404 -15.51 -29.45 -18.60
CA VAL A 404 -14.05 -29.43 -18.83
C VAL A 404 -13.58 -28.16 -19.57
N GLU A 405 -14.27 -27.77 -20.64
CA GLU A 405 -13.89 -26.61 -21.47
C GLU A 405 -13.94 -25.29 -20.69
N GLY A 406 -15.01 -25.09 -19.90
CA GLY A 406 -15.18 -23.90 -19.06
C GLY A 406 -14.16 -23.86 -17.93
N ALA A 407 -13.86 -25.02 -17.32
CA ALA A 407 -12.83 -25.13 -16.29
C ALA A 407 -11.44 -24.78 -16.84
N GLN A 408 -11.06 -25.32 -18.00
CA GLN A 408 -9.78 -25.02 -18.65
C GLN A 408 -9.64 -23.52 -18.97
N ALA A 409 -10.66 -22.91 -19.57
CA ALA A 409 -10.64 -21.47 -19.88
C ALA A 409 -10.48 -20.60 -18.63
N SER A 410 -11.15 -20.97 -17.54
CA SER A 410 -11.09 -20.26 -16.26
C SER A 410 -9.72 -20.42 -15.58
N ILE A 411 -9.10 -21.61 -15.66
CA ILE A 411 -7.73 -21.87 -15.18
C ILE A 411 -6.73 -21.03 -15.99
N ASP A 412 -6.86 -20.97 -17.31
CA ASP A 412 -5.97 -20.18 -18.16
C ASP A 412 -6.08 -18.68 -17.87
N ARG A 413 -7.30 -18.20 -17.61
CA ARG A 413 -7.57 -16.83 -17.16
C ARG A 413 -6.88 -16.54 -15.83
N ALA A 414 -7.08 -17.39 -14.81
CA ALA A 414 -6.44 -17.25 -13.50
C ALA A 414 -4.90 -17.29 -13.61
N LYS A 415 -4.36 -18.20 -14.43
CA LYS A 415 -2.92 -18.33 -14.67
C LYS A 415 -2.32 -17.11 -15.34
N LYS A 416 -3.04 -16.46 -16.26
CA LYS A 416 -2.61 -15.20 -16.87
C LYS A 416 -2.52 -14.07 -15.84
N LEU A 417 -3.46 -14.03 -14.89
CA LEU A 417 -3.52 -12.99 -13.86
C LEU A 417 -2.49 -13.23 -12.74
N SER A 418 -2.32 -14.47 -12.29
CA SER A 418 -1.39 -14.83 -11.22
C SER A 418 -0.74 -16.20 -11.49
N PRO A 419 0.34 -16.25 -12.30
CA PRO A 419 0.96 -17.51 -12.74
C PRO A 419 1.45 -18.42 -11.61
N ALA A 420 1.81 -17.85 -10.46
CA ALA A 420 2.34 -18.56 -9.31
C ALA A 420 1.27 -18.89 -8.24
N HIS A 421 -0.03 -18.72 -8.56
CA HIS A 421 -1.08 -18.95 -7.58
C HIS A 421 -1.15 -20.45 -7.18
N PRO A 422 -1.09 -20.80 -5.87
CA PRO A 422 -1.01 -22.19 -5.42
C PRO A 422 -2.16 -23.08 -5.89
N MET A 423 -3.38 -22.54 -5.99
CA MET A 423 -4.56 -23.31 -6.43
C MET A 423 -4.49 -23.76 -7.90
N LEU A 424 -3.66 -23.15 -8.75
CA LEU A 424 -3.60 -23.51 -10.17
C LEU A 424 -3.19 -24.97 -10.37
N ALA A 425 -2.23 -25.46 -9.58
CA ALA A 425 -1.77 -26.84 -9.67
C ALA A 425 -2.87 -27.83 -9.26
N LEU A 426 -3.62 -27.51 -8.19
CA LEU A 426 -4.73 -28.34 -7.70
C LEU A 426 -5.85 -28.43 -8.74
N LEU A 427 -6.25 -27.31 -9.33
CA LEU A 427 -7.31 -27.26 -10.33
C LEU A 427 -6.93 -27.99 -11.63
N GLN A 428 -5.65 -27.91 -12.04
CA GLN A 428 -5.14 -28.65 -13.20
C GLN A 428 -5.14 -30.16 -12.96
N GLU A 429 -4.75 -30.60 -11.76
CA GLU A 429 -4.80 -32.02 -11.40
C GLU A 429 -6.24 -32.54 -11.41
N GLU A 430 -7.18 -31.77 -10.87
CA GLU A 430 -8.60 -32.12 -10.86
C GLU A 430 -9.18 -32.18 -12.28
N LEU A 431 -8.87 -31.19 -13.13
CA LEU A 431 -9.27 -31.18 -14.53
C LEU A 431 -8.76 -32.40 -15.31
N ALA A 432 -7.52 -32.81 -15.07
CA ALA A 432 -6.93 -33.99 -15.71
C ALA A 432 -7.69 -35.28 -15.33
N LYS A 433 -8.11 -35.41 -14.06
CA LYS A 433 -8.93 -36.54 -13.59
C LYS A 433 -10.32 -36.54 -14.26
N SER A 434 -10.96 -35.38 -14.38
CA SER A 434 -12.24 -35.25 -15.06
C SER A 434 -12.15 -35.56 -16.57
N SER A 435 -11.01 -35.27 -17.20
CA SER A 435 -10.79 -35.50 -18.64
C SER A 435 -10.37 -36.94 -18.99
N GLY A 436 -9.84 -37.70 -18.02
CA GLY A 436 -9.41 -39.10 -18.20
C GLY A 436 -10.48 -40.15 -17.87
N SER A 437 -11.68 -39.73 -17.49
CA SER A 437 -12.79 -40.62 -17.07
C SER A 437 -13.85 -40.87 -18.16
N SER A 438 -13.59 -40.41 -19.39
CA SER A 438 -14.39 -40.63 -20.61
C SER A 438 -13.74 -41.66 -21.52
#